data_AF-A0A926QJV5-F1
#
_entry.id   AF-A0A926QJV5-F1
#
_cell.length_a   1.000
_cell.length_b   1.000
_cell.length_c   1.000
_cell.angle_alpha   90.00
_cell.angle_beta   90.00
_cell.angle_gamma   90.00
#
_symmetry.space_group_name_H-M   'P 1'
#
loop_
_entity.id
_entity.type
_entity.pdbx_description
1 polymer ?
#
loop_
_entity_poly.entity_id
_entity_poly.type
_entity_poly.pdbx_seq_one_letter_code
_entity_poly.pdbx_strand_id
1 'polypeptide(L)'
;MKTAGIRALGIKLGIGFIAALGTGLLTGILLRVIMRVVALLIDRLPGFSFGGTMFVIFTGVVFFLANSLIFTLINNWLPKWWLPKGLLYGSINLLVYGIPLFLFNPEGALFGPQAPLAIAMFSLLFLASGATLALGANRLEVWVRHNEAKRGVYMLVSFFLFIVPAILLLGTIVVDMVRKTILSIWL
;
A
#
# COMPACT_ATOMS: atom_id res chain seq x y z
N MET A 1 -6.37 33.48 5.65
CA MET A 1 -7.22 32.27 5.53
C MET A 1 -6.64 31.16 4.64
N LYS A 2 -6.06 31.44 3.46
CA LYS A 2 -5.55 30.37 2.55
C LYS A 2 -4.38 29.54 3.12
N THR A 3 -3.50 30.13 3.92
CA THR A 3 -2.31 29.47 4.51
C THR A 3 -2.65 28.39 5.54
N ALA A 4 -3.75 28.56 6.28
CA ALA A 4 -4.21 27.57 7.26
C ALA A 4 -4.64 26.25 6.60
N GLY A 5 -5.25 26.32 5.40
CA GLY A 5 -5.70 25.15 4.65
C GLY A 5 -4.53 24.30 4.13
N ILE A 6 -3.49 24.93 3.59
CA ILE A 6 -2.31 24.24 3.05
C ILE A 6 -1.55 23.52 4.18
N ARG A 7 -1.36 24.19 5.32
CA ARG A 7 -0.71 23.57 6.50
C ARG A 7 -1.47 22.34 6.98
N ALA A 8 -2.80 22.46 7.14
CA ALA A 8 -3.63 21.35 7.59
C ALA A 8 -3.60 20.16 6.61
N LEU A 9 -3.61 20.43 5.30
CA LEU A 9 -3.48 19.40 4.27
C LEU A 9 -2.10 18.71 4.33
N GLY A 10 -1.02 19.50 4.45
CA GLY A 10 0.34 18.98 4.57
C GLY A 10 0.51 18.07 5.80
N ILE A 11 -0.07 18.44 6.95
CA ILE A 11 -0.06 17.58 8.14
C ILE A 11 -0.80 16.27 7.88
N LYS A 12 -1.98 16.31 7.26
CA LYS A 12 -2.76 15.10 6.94
C LYS A 12 -2.01 14.16 6.00
N LEU A 13 -1.41 14.69 4.93
CA LEU A 13 -0.61 13.90 4.00
C LEU A 13 0.64 13.33 4.68
N GLY A 14 1.31 14.13 5.52
CA GLY A 14 2.44 13.68 6.32
C GLY A 14 2.13 12.51 7.25
N ILE A 15 0.96 12.55 7.90
CA ILE A 15 0.44 11.42 8.70
C ILE A 15 0.28 10.17 7.83
N GLY A 16 -0.33 10.33 6.65
CA GLY A 16 -0.50 9.25 5.67
C GLY A 16 0.83 8.62 5.28
N PHE A 17 1.84 9.43 4.95
CA PHE A 17 3.15 8.93 4.55
C PHE A 17 3.89 8.18 5.68
N ILE A 18 3.86 8.68 6.91
CA ILE A 18 4.50 7.96 8.03
C ILE A 18 3.77 6.63 8.30
N ALA A 19 2.44 6.62 8.26
CA ALA A 19 1.66 5.38 8.36
C ALA A 19 2.04 4.40 7.25
N ALA A 20 2.21 4.90 6.02
CA ALA A 20 2.57 4.11 4.85
C ALA A 20 3.95 3.46 4.94
N LEU A 21 4.94 4.12 5.54
CA LEU A 21 6.26 3.52 5.77
C LEU A 21 6.13 2.27 6.64
N GLY A 22 5.42 2.38 7.76
CA GLY A 22 5.19 1.25 8.67
C GLY A 22 4.40 0.12 8.02
N THR A 23 3.30 0.46 7.34
CA THR A 23 2.48 -0.53 6.63
C THR A 23 3.27 -1.18 5.49
N GLY A 24 3.98 -0.42 4.67
CA GLY A 24 4.71 -0.96 3.53
C GLY A 24 5.86 -1.88 3.92
N LEU A 25 6.57 -1.57 5.01
CA LEU A 25 7.57 -2.48 5.59
C LEU A 25 6.93 -3.80 6.03
N LEU A 26 5.84 -3.72 6.82
CA LEU A 26 5.14 -4.90 7.32
C LEU A 26 4.59 -5.74 6.16
N THR A 27 3.92 -5.11 5.20
CA THR A 27 3.35 -5.78 4.02
C THR A 27 4.44 -6.38 3.15
N GLY A 28 5.58 -5.72 2.95
CA GLY A 28 6.71 -6.28 2.21
C GLY A 28 7.29 -7.54 2.86
N ILE A 29 7.41 -7.56 4.18
CA ILE A 29 7.83 -8.76 4.93
C ILE A 29 6.80 -9.88 4.77
N LEU A 30 5.52 -9.60 4.98
CA LEU A 30 4.45 -10.58 4.84
C LEU A 30 4.33 -11.12 3.42
N LEU A 31 4.51 -10.26 2.41
CA LEU A 31 4.54 -10.62 1.00
C LEU A 31 5.66 -11.62 0.71
N ARG A 32 6.86 -11.39 1.26
CA ARG A 32 7.98 -12.32 1.14
C ARG A 32 7.67 -13.68 1.77
N VAL A 33 6.99 -13.69 2.93
CA VAL A 33 6.55 -14.92 3.60
C VAL A 33 5.54 -15.67 2.74
N ILE A 34 4.52 -14.98 2.20
CA ILE A 34 3.50 -15.57 1.34
C ILE A 34 4.13 -16.19 0.10
N MET A 35 5.00 -15.46 -0.60
CA MET A 35 5.71 -15.99 -1.78
C MET A 35 6.51 -17.24 -1.46
N ARG A 36 7.13 -17.32 -0.27
CA ARG A 36 7.87 -18.49 0.17
C ARG A 36 6.95 -19.67 0.46
N VAL A 37 5.82 -19.45 1.14
CA VAL A 37 4.83 -20.50 1.39
C VAL A 37 4.31 -21.06 0.06
N VAL A 38 3.96 -20.19 -0.89
CA VAL A 38 3.48 -20.60 -2.22
C VAL A 38 4.57 -21.37 -2.99
N ALA A 39 5.82 -20.92 -2.95
CA ALA A 39 6.94 -21.61 -3.63
C ALA A 39 7.17 -23.03 -3.10
N LEU A 40 7.06 -23.22 -1.77
CA LEU A 40 7.18 -24.55 -1.15
C LEU A 40 6.07 -25.52 -1.57
N LEU A 41 4.89 -25.01 -1.94
CA LEU A 41 3.75 -25.84 -2.38
C LEU A 41 3.85 -26.30 -3.83
N ILE A 42 4.75 -25.71 -4.62
CA ILE A 42 4.96 -26.04 -6.04
C ILE A 42 6.31 -26.71 -6.27
N ASP A 43 6.93 -27.24 -5.21
CA ASP A 43 8.25 -27.89 -5.19
C ASP A 43 9.36 -27.08 -5.89
N ARG A 44 9.21 -25.75 -5.95
CA ARG A 44 10.25 -24.86 -6.45
C ARG A 44 11.13 -24.43 -5.29
N LEU A 45 12.45 -24.62 -5.43
CA LEU A 45 13.43 -24.12 -4.47
C LEU A 45 13.26 -22.60 -4.31
N PRO A 46 12.87 -22.10 -3.13
CA PRO A 46 12.74 -20.67 -2.93
C PRO A 46 14.15 -20.06 -2.90
N GLY A 47 14.54 -19.36 -3.97
CA GLY A 47 15.77 -18.58 -4.00
C GLY A 47 15.77 -17.51 -2.91
N PHE A 48 16.44 -17.79 -1.80
CA PHE A 48 16.64 -16.80 -0.74
C PHE A 48 17.87 -15.95 -1.07
N SER A 49 17.63 -14.81 -1.70
CA SER A 49 18.64 -13.76 -1.81
C SER A 49 18.28 -12.59 -0.89
N PHE A 50 19.29 -12.03 -0.24
CA PHE A 50 19.15 -10.81 0.55
C PHE A 50 18.64 -9.66 -0.34
N GLY A 51 19.20 -9.54 -1.55
CA GLY A 51 18.79 -8.54 -2.54
C GLY A 51 17.32 -8.68 -2.94
N GLY A 52 16.83 -9.89 -3.23
CA GLY A 52 15.42 -10.10 -3.57
C GLY A 52 14.47 -9.83 -2.41
N THR A 53 14.89 -10.14 -1.18
CA THR A 53 14.10 -9.83 0.02
C THR A 53 13.98 -8.33 0.24
N MET A 54 15.11 -7.62 0.18
CA MET A 54 15.11 -6.15 0.29
C MET A 54 14.29 -5.51 -0.81
N PHE A 55 14.41 -5.98 -2.06
CA PHE A 55 13.62 -5.48 -3.18
C PHE A 55 12.11 -5.58 -2.93
N VAL A 56 11.63 -6.72 -2.42
CA VAL A 56 10.20 -6.92 -2.09
C VAL A 56 9.77 -5.96 -0.97
N ILE A 57 10.59 -5.79 0.06
CA ILE A 57 10.30 -4.87 1.17
C ILE A 57 10.22 -3.42 0.68
N PHE A 58 11.21 -2.97 -0.10
CA PHE A 58 11.21 -1.63 -0.70
C PHE A 58 10.02 -1.41 -1.62
N THR A 59 9.67 -2.41 -2.43
CA THR A 59 8.47 -2.35 -3.30
C THR A 59 7.20 -2.16 -2.48
N GLY A 60 7.09 -2.85 -1.33
CA GLY A 60 5.99 -2.63 -0.37
C GLY A 60 5.94 -1.17 0.10
N VAL A 61 7.05 -0.62 0.58
CA VAL A 61 7.13 0.79 1.04
C VAL A 61 6.72 1.75 -0.07
N VAL A 62 7.28 1.60 -1.26
CA VAL A 62 7.01 2.41 -2.45
C VAL A 62 5.52 2.37 -2.82
N PHE A 63 4.93 1.18 -2.87
CA PHE A 63 3.52 0.98 -3.18
C PHE A 63 2.61 1.65 -2.14
N PHE A 64 2.94 1.55 -0.85
CA PHE A 64 2.15 2.17 0.21
C PHE A 64 2.29 3.69 0.26
N LEU A 65 3.45 4.25 -0.09
CA LEU A 65 3.61 5.70 -0.21
C LEU A 65 2.64 6.27 -1.25
N ALA A 66 2.58 5.68 -2.44
CA ALA A 66 1.62 6.07 -3.48
C ALA A 66 0.17 5.88 -3.02
N ASN A 67 -0.16 4.74 -2.43
CA ASN A 67 -1.52 4.47 -1.94
C ASN A 67 -1.94 5.42 -0.82
N SER A 68 -1.02 5.82 0.07
CA SER A 68 -1.36 6.72 1.17
C SER A 68 -1.83 8.10 0.71
N LEU A 69 -1.39 8.54 -0.48
CA LEU A 69 -1.89 9.76 -1.10
C LEU A 69 -3.37 9.62 -1.45
N ILE A 70 -3.73 8.52 -2.13
CA ILE A 70 -5.13 8.19 -2.45
C ILE A 70 -5.94 8.06 -1.16
N PHE A 71 -5.47 7.26 -0.20
CA PHE A 71 -6.11 7.05 1.09
C PHE A 71 -6.43 8.38 1.79
N THR A 72 -5.45 9.29 1.86
CA THR A 72 -5.62 10.59 2.50
C THR A 72 -6.65 11.46 1.79
N LEU A 73 -6.63 11.47 0.45
CA LEU A 73 -7.58 12.25 -0.36
C LEU A 73 -9.01 11.74 -0.18
N ILE A 74 -9.20 10.42 -0.14
CA ILE A 74 -10.54 9.82 0.00
C ILE A 74 -11.00 9.64 1.45
N ASN A 75 -10.15 9.93 2.43
CA ASN A 75 -10.38 9.64 3.85
C ASN A 75 -11.70 10.21 4.40
N ASN A 76 -12.17 11.34 3.87
CA ASN A 76 -13.42 11.97 4.29
C ASN A 76 -14.67 11.21 3.81
N TRP A 77 -14.54 10.37 2.77
CA TRP A 77 -15.62 9.54 2.24
C TRP A 77 -15.63 8.12 2.83
N LEU A 78 -14.56 7.73 3.53
CA LEU A 78 -14.47 6.42 4.18
C LEU A 78 -15.16 6.42 5.57
N PRO A 79 -15.55 5.25 6.10
CA PRO A 79 -16.10 5.12 7.46
C PRO A 79 -15.23 5.79 8.53
N LYS A 80 -15.83 6.31 9.59
CA LYS A 80 -15.07 7.03 10.64
C LYS A 80 -14.12 6.12 11.43
N TRP A 81 -14.53 4.88 11.68
CA TRP A 81 -13.77 3.92 12.50
C TRP A 81 -12.62 3.29 11.70
N TRP A 82 -11.45 3.17 12.33
CA TRP A 82 -10.21 2.73 11.66
C TRP A 82 -10.34 1.35 11.00
N LEU A 83 -11.02 0.40 11.66
CA LEU A 83 -11.12 -0.98 11.17
C LEU A 83 -11.99 -1.08 9.90
N PRO A 84 -13.28 -0.69 9.89
CA PRO A 84 -14.09 -0.75 8.67
C PRO A 84 -13.55 0.18 7.57
N LYS A 85 -12.91 1.31 7.92
CA LYS A 85 -12.18 2.16 6.97
C LYS A 85 -11.07 1.40 6.27
N GLY A 86 -10.22 0.73 7.05
CA GLY A 86 -9.09 -0.01 6.53
C GLY A 86 -9.50 -1.25 5.75
N LEU A 87 -10.54 -1.97 6.18
CA LEU A 87 -11.09 -3.10 5.43
C LEU A 87 -11.69 -2.64 4.10
N LEU A 88 -12.49 -1.56 4.08
CA LEU A 88 -13.03 -1.03 2.84
C LEU A 88 -11.93 -0.58 1.88
N TYR A 89 -10.92 0.14 2.39
CA TYR A 89 -9.80 0.58 1.58
C TYR A 89 -8.93 -0.59 1.08
N GLY A 90 -8.70 -1.59 1.93
CA GLY A 90 -8.03 -2.83 1.57
C GLY A 90 -8.78 -3.60 0.48
N SER A 91 -10.12 -3.65 0.55
CA SER A 91 -10.96 -4.21 -0.50
C SER A 91 -10.86 -3.44 -1.81
N ILE A 92 -10.86 -2.10 -1.76
CA ILE A 92 -10.64 -1.27 -2.97
C ILE A 92 -9.28 -1.61 -3.59
N ASN A 93 -8.21 -1.68 -2.79
CA ASN A 93 -6.89 -2.05 -3.29
C ASN A 93 -6.83 -3.48 -3.83
N LEU A 94 -7.53 -4.42 -3.22
CA LEU A 94 -7.68 -5.79 -3.71
C LEU A 94 -8.36 -5.80 -5.09
N LEU A 95 -9.43 -5.02 -5.28
CA LEU A 95 -10.14 -4.93 -6.56
C LEU A 95 -9.29 -4.26 -7.64
N VAL A 96 -8.60 -3.17 -7.29
CA VAL A 96 -7.84 -2.34 -8.25
C VAL A 96 -6.49 -2.97 -8.62
N TYR A 97 -5.79 -3.57 -7.65
CA TYR A 97 -4.44 -4.10 -7.85
C TYR A 97 -4.39 -5.62 -7.75
N GLY A 98 -5.09 -6.21 -6.78
CA GLY A 98 -5.08 -7.65 -6.56
C GLY A 98 -5.75 -8.45 -7.67
N ILE A 99 -6.95 -8.06 -8.13
CA ILE A 99 -7.64 -8.75 -9.23
C ILE A 99 -6.80 -8.74 -10.52
N PRO A 100 -6.27 -7.59 -11.01
CA PRO A 100 -5.38 -7.62 -12.16
C PRO A 100 -4.15 -8.49 -11.92
N LEU A 101 -3.56 -8.50 -10.72
CA LEU A 101 -2.43 -9.37 -10.39
C LEU A 101 -2.80 -10.86 -10.47
N PHE A 102 -4.01 -11.22 -10.03
CA PHE A 102 -4.49 -12.62 -10.05
C PHE A 102 -4.83 -13.09 -11.46
N LEU A 103 -5.38 -12.21 -12.30
CA LEU A 103 -5.74 -12.52 -13.68
C LEU A 103 -4.53 -12.51 -14.62
N PHE A 104 -3.62 -11.54 -14.44
CA PHE A 104 -2.43 -11.36 -15.26
C PHE A 104 -1.18 -11.82 -14.50
N ASN A 105 -1.08 -13.13 -14.29
CA ASN A 105 0.09 -13.75 -13.69
C ASN A 105 0.97 -14.46 -14.74
N PRO A 106 2.02 -13.79 -15.26
CA PRO A 106 2.83 -14.31 -16.37
C PRO A 106 3.62 -15.58 -16.03
N GLU A 107 3.88 -15.86 -14.75
CA GLU A 107 4.68 -17.01 -14.35
C GLU A 107 3.86 -18.24 -13.96
N GLY A 108 2.54 -18.18 -14.08
CA GLY A 108 1.71 -19.35 -13.78
C GLY A 108 1.56 -19.64 -12.28
N ALA A 109 2.22 -18.90 -11.38
CA ALA A 109 2.35 -19.25 -9.96
C ALA A 109 1.01 -19.32 -9.19
N LEU A 110 -0.01 -18.63 -9.70
CA LEU A 110 -1.39 -18.62 -9.18
C LEU A 110 -2.32 -19.51 -10.00
N PHE A 111 -1.79 -20.39 -10.83
CA PHE A 111 -2.55 -21.41 -11.56
C PHE A 111 -2.11 -22.79 -11.06
N GLY A 112 -3.08 -23.69 -10.82
CA GLY A 112 -2.85 -25.03 -10.27
C GLY A 112 -3.48 -25.24 -8.88
N PRO A 113 -3.21 -26.40 -8.24
CA PRO A 113 -3.84 -26.78 -6.97
C PRO A 113 -3.61 -25.79 -5.81
N GLN A 114 -2.48 -25.07 -5.84
CA GLN A 114 -2.11 -24.07 -4.84
C GLN A 114 -2.84 -22.72 -5.00
N ALA A 115 -3.51 -22.50 -6.14
CA ALA A 115 -4.13 -21.22 -6.48
C ALA A 115 -5.13 -20.71 -5.42
N PRO A 116 -6.07 -21.51 -4.89
CA PRO A 116 -7.04 -21.01 -3.92
C PRO A 116 -6.38 -20.49 -2.64
N LEU A 117 -5.36 -21.21 -2.14
CA LEU A 117 -4.62 -20.78 -0.95
C LEU A 117 -3.83 -19.51 -1.22
N ALA A 118 -3.13 -19.43 -2.34
CA ALA A 118 -2.37 -18.24 -2.71
C ALA A 118 -3.30 -17.01 -2.83
N ILE A 119 -4.41 -17.13 -3.58
CA ILE A 119 -5.41 -16.06 -3.72
C ILE A 119 -5.95 -15.63 -2.36
N ALA A 120 -6.26 -16.58 -1.46
CA ALA A 120 -6.73 -16.27 -0.11
C ALA A 120 -5.67 -15.50 0.70
N MET A 121 -4.40 -15.95 0.69
CA MET A 121 -3.31 -15.28 1.41
C MET A 121 -3.05 -13.86 0.89
N PHE A 122 -3.01 -13.68 -0.43
CA PHE A 122 -2.85 -12.35 -1.03
C PHE A 122 -4.06 -11.45 -0.74
N SER A 123 -5.28 -11.98 -0.79
CA SER A 123 -6.48 -11.21 -0.45
C SER A 123 -6.45 -10.74 1.02
N LEU A 124 -6.09 -11.64 1.94
CA LEU A 124 -5.88 -11.30 3.35
C LEU A 124 -4.77 -10.27 3.54
N LEU A 125 -3.69 -10.34 2.75
CA LEU A 125 -2.62 -9.35 2.77
C LEU A 125 -3.15 -7.95 2.42
N PHE A 126 -3.96 -7.83 1.37
CA PHE A 126 -4.57 -6.54 1.00
C PHE A 126 -5.48 -6.00 2.11
N LEU A 127 -6.34 -6.83 2.69
CA LEU A 127 -7.22 -6.43 3.80
C LEU A 127 -6.43 -6.01 5.04
N ALA A 128 -5.44 -6.83 5.45
CA ALA A 128 -4.57 -6.54 6.59
C ALA A 128 -3.75 -5.27 6.37
N SER A 129 -3.28 -5.04 5.14
CA SER A 129 -2.52 -3.83 4.80
C SER A 129 -3.39 -2.56 4.84
N GLY A 130 -4.64 -2.61 4.37
CA GLY A 130 -5.59 -1.52 4.50
C GLY A 130 -5.95 -1.23 5.97
N ALA A 131 -6.19 -2.27 6.76
CA ALA A 131 -6.43 -2.17 8.20
C ALA A 131 -5.25 -1.55 8.95
N THR A 132 -4.02 -1.99 8.66
CA THR A 132 -2.80 -1.47 9.31
C THR A 132 -2.51 -0.02 8.90
N LEU A 133 -2.73 0.36 7.63
CA LEU A 133 -2.61 1.75 7.19
C LEU A 133 -3.61 2.65 7.93
N ALA A 134 -4.87 2.25 7.99
CA ALA A 134 -5.91 3.03 8.67
C ALA A 134 -5.67 3.12 10.18
N LEU A 135 -5.19 2.03 10.81
CA LEU A 135 -4.78 2.02 12.21
C LEU A 135 -3.62 2.99 12.45
N GLY A 136 -2.57 2.92 11.63
CA GLY A 136 -1.40 3.78 11.71
C GLY A 136 -1.76 5.26 11.56
N ALA A 137 -2.55 5.59 10.54
CA ALA A 137 -3.04 6.94 10.31
C ALA A 137 -3.88 7.45 11.48
N ASN A 138 -4.81 6.64 12.02
CA ASN A 138 -5.64 7.01 13.16
C ASN A 138 -4.79 7.24 14.44
N ARG A 139 -3.82 6.36 14.71
CA ARG A 139 -2.92 6.50 15.88
C ARG A 139 -2.05 7.74 15.78
N LEU A 140 -1.49 8.00 14.59
CA LEU A 140 -0.70 9.20 14.33
C LEU A 140 -1.55 10.48 14.40
N GLU A 141 -2.78 10.45 13.90
CA GLU A 141 -3.70 11.60 13.99
C GLU A 141 -3.99 11.94 15.45
N VAL A 142 -4.35 10.95 16.27
CA VAL A 142 -4.55 11.15 17.71
C VAL A 142 -3.26 11.66 18.37
N TRP A 143 -2.11 11.10 18.03
CA TRP A 143 -0.82 11.56 18.55
C TRP A 143 -0.52 13.02 18.18
N VAL A 144 -0.72 13.44 16.92
CA VAL A 144 -0.49 14.82 16.49
C VAL A 144 -1.44 15.79 17.19
N ARG A 145 -2.72 15.43 17.36
CA ARG A 145 -3.73 16.29 18.02
C ARG A 145 -3.36 16.71 19.45
N HIS A 146 -2.65 15.88 20.20
CA HIS A 146 -2.23 16.21 21.57
C HIS A 146 -1.25 17.39 21.65
N ASN A 147 -0.45 17.64 20.60
CA ASN A 147 0.46 18.78 20.54
C ASN A 147 0.72 19.15 19.07
N GLU A 148 -0.29 19.69 18.41
CA GLU A 148 -0.26 19.93 16.96
C GLU A 148 0.87 20.91 16.58
N ALA A 149 1.14 21.91 17.43
CA ALA A 149 2.18 22.91 17.17
C ALA A 149 3.56 22.27 16.98
N LYS A 150 3.96 21.36 17.89
CA LYS A 150 5.26 20.68 17.80
C LYS A 150 5.22 19.47 16.86
N ARG A 151 4.20 18.62 16.98
CA ARG A 151 4.12 17.34 16.26
C ARG A 151 3.75 17.52 14.79
N GLY A 152 2.99 18.56 14.46
CA GLY A 152 2.65 18.91 13.09
C GLY A 152 3.87 19.26 12.23
N VAL A 153 4.95 19.78 12.82
CA VAL A 153 6.21 20.06 12.11
C VAL A 153 6.81 18.77 11.54
N TYR A 154 6.84 17.68 12.31
CA TYR A 154 7.34 16.39 11.83
C TYR A 154 6.51 15.86 10.66
N MET A 155 5.19 16.05 10.70
CA MET A 155 4.30 15.65 9.61
C MET A 155 4.53 16.50 8.36
N LEU A 156 4.76 17.81 8.51
CA LEU A 156 5.11 18.68 7.40
C LEU A 156 6.45 18.29 6.76
N VAL A 157 7.46 17.97 7.57
CA VAL A 157 8.75 17.47 7.07
C VAL A 157 8.56 16.17 6.28
N SER A 158 7.79 15.22 6.82
CA SER A 158 7.41 13.99 6.11
C SER A 158 6.70 14.27 4.79
N PHE A 159 5.74 15.20 4.79
CA PHE A 159 5.04 15.63 3.58
C PHE A 159 6.00 16.15 2.50
N PHE A 160 6.89 17.09 2.84
CA PHE A 160 7.85 17.62 1.87
C PHE A 160 8.84 16.57 1.39
N LEU A 161 9.26 15.65 2.26
CA LEU A 161 10.19 14.58 1.90
C LEU A 161 9.57 13.56 0.93
N PHE A 162 8.29 13.20 1.13
CA PHE A 162 7.68 12.07 0.44
C PHE A 162 6.66 12.42 -0.65
N ILE A 163 6.21 13.67 -0.76
CA ILE A 163 5.17 14.03 -1.76
C ILE A 163 5.65 13.83 -3.20
N VAL A 164 6.87 14.27 -3.54
CA VAL A 164 7.43 14.12 -4.88
C VAL A 164 7.59 12.64 -5.27
N PRO A 165 8.27 11.79 -4.47
CA PRO A 165 8.35 10.37 -4.82
C PRO A 165 6.97 9.71 -4.85
N ALA A 166 6.06 10.01 -3.93
CA ALA A 166 4.72 9.42 -3.96
C ALA A 166 3.94 9.75 -5.24
N ILE A 167 4.01 10.99 -5.73
CA ILE A 167 3.36 11.40 -6.99
C ILE A 167 4.00 10.70 -8.19
N LEU A 168 5.34 10.68 -8.27
CA LEU A 168 6.04 10.03 -9.37
C LEU A 168 5.70 8.53 -9.43
N LEU A 169 5.71 7.87 -8.28
CA LEU A 169 5.37 6.46 -8.15
C LEU A 169 3.92 6.16 -8.53
N LEU A 170 2.98 6.98 -8.05
CA LEU A 170 1.58 6.85 -8.44
C LEU A 170 1.41 7.02 -9.95
N GLY A 171 2.09 8.00 -10.55
CA GLY A 171 2.11 8.21 -12.00
C GLY A 171 2.62 6.99 -12.76
N THR A 172 3.74 6.40 -12.33
CA THR A 172 4.28 5.18 -12.96
C THR A 172 3.32 4.00 -12.86
N ILE A 173 2.69 3.78 -11.71
CA ILE A 173 1.71 2.71 -11.51
C ILE A 173 0.52 2.89 -12.46
N VAL A 174 -0.02 4.11 -12.56
CA VAL A 174 -1.15 4.40 -13.45
C VAL A 174 -0.78 4.21 -14.91
N VAL A 175 0.38 4.70 -15.34
CA VAL A 175 0.86 4.54 -16.73
C VAL A 175 1.05 3.06 -17.06
N ASP A 176 1.64 2.28 -16.17
CA ASP A 176 1.86 0.85 -16.38
C ASP A 176 0.53 0.07 -16.42
N MET A 177 -0.43 0.40 -15.56
CA MET A 177 -1.76 -0.19 -15.59
C MET A 177 -2.48 0.12 -16.91
N VAL A 178 -2.50 1.40 -17.32
CA VAL A 178 -3.14 1.82 -18.58
C VAL A 178 -2.49 1.15 -19.78
N ARG A 179 -1.14 1.13 -19.83
CA ARG A 179 -0.40 0.49 -20.91
C ARG A 179 -0.74 -1.00 -21.02
N LYS A 180 -0.74 -1.73 -19.90
CA LYS A 180 -1.06 -3.16 -19.88
C LYS A 180 -2.51 -3.43 -20.31
N THR A 181 -3.46 -2.65 -19.80
CA THR A 181 -4.88 -2.79 -20.16
C THR A 181 -5.11 -2.50 -21.64
N ILE A 182 -4.57 -1.40 -22.17
CA ILE A 182 -4.71 -1.07 -23.59
C ILE A 182 -4.07 -2.16 -24.45
N LEU A 183 -2.82 -2.56 -24.16
CA LEU A 183 -2.15 -3.60 -24.95
C LEU A 183 -2.90 -4.94 -24.92
N SER A 184 -3.57 -5.29 -23.82
CA SER A 184 -4.38 -6.52 -23.73
C SER A 184 -5.68 -6.51 -24.54
N ILE A 185 -6.13 -5.34 -25.03
CA ILE A 185 -7.31 -5.22 -25.90
C ILE A 185 -6.92 -5.39 -27.38
N TRP A 186 -5.67 -5.11 -27.73
CA TRP A 186 -5.19 -5.11 -29.12
C TRP A 186 -4.38 -6.37 -29.51
N LEU A 187 -4.12 -7.27 -28.56
CA LEU A 187 -3.45 -8.56 -28.73
C LEU A 187 -4.39 -9.70 -28.34
#